data_AF-A0A6S7IG69-F1
#
_entry.id   AF-A0A6S7IG69-F1
#
_cell.length_a   1.000
_cell.length_b   1.000
_cell.length_c   1.000
_cell.angle_alpha   90.00
_cell.angle_beta   90.00
_cell.angle_gamma   90.00
#
_symmetry.space_group_name_H-M   'P 1'
#
loop_
_entity.id
_entity.type
_entity.pdbx_description
1 polymer ?
#
loop_
_entity_poly.entity_id
_entity_poly.type
_entity_poly.pdbx_seq_one_letter_code
_entity_poly.pdbx_strand_id
1 'polypeptide(L)'
;MMKGEGLAIFYFEERMKALDPEQNEVYKFLGCEQGDKIDVKRVMQRVKKEIAKRLEQLVGINLNDENLVNAINCRVVPVAGYIMNVCNPRKGDIEELDMIVKTALRKEGFHGKQASDERLYAKREDGGRGLKSFKEVIAYVIWQQRTTSGSKCHGETRT
;
A
#
# COMPACT_ATOMS: atom_id res chain seq x y z
N MET A 1 -45.82 38.47 12.37
CA MET A 1 -44.79 38.18 11.34
C MET A 1 -43.48 37.93 12.07
N MET A 2 -43.01 36.69 12.11
CA MET A 2 -41.70 36.38 12.72
C MET A 2 -40.61 36.85 11.76
N LYS A 3 -39.67 37.66 12.26
CA LYS A 3 -38.45 38.01 11.53
C LYS A 3 -37.59 36.74 11.51
N GLY A 4 -37.33 36.20 10.33
CA GLY A 4 -36.37 35.11 10.17
C GLY A 4 -34.98 35.63 10.50
N GLU A 5 -34.45 35.23 11.65
CA GLU A 5 -33.03 35.40 11.95
C GLU A 5 -32.28 34.47 11.00
N GLY A 6 -31.60 35.07 10.02
CA GLY A 6 -30.71 34.33 9.15
C GLY A 6 -29.71 33.57 10.02
N LEU A 7 -29.52 32.28 9.72
CA LEU A 7 -28.43 31.48 10.26
C LEU A 7 -27.12 32.18 9.89
N ALA A 8 -26.57 32.95 10.84
CA ALA A 8 -25.26 33.53 10.73
C ALA A 8 -24.26 32.36 10.63
N ILE A 9 -23.72 32.18 9.44
CA ILE A 9 -22.76 31.14 9.13
C ILE A 9 -21.41 31.59 9.71
N PHE A 10 -21.25 31.48 11.03
CA PHE A 10 -20.05 31.82 11.80
C PHE A 10 -18.88 30.82 11.56
N TYR A 11 -18.67 30.33 10.34
CA TYR A 11 -17.67 29.29 10.04
C TYR A 11 -16.92 29.55 8.74
N PHE A 12 -16.44 30.77 8.50
CA PHE A 12 -15.62 31.04 7.31
C PHE A 12 -14.15 31.36 7.59
N GLU A 13 -13.79 31.89 8.77
CA GLU A 13 -12.41 32.33 9.02
C GLU A 13 -11.43 31.21 9.38
N GLU A 14 -11.88 30.02 9.80
CA GLU A 14 -10.99 28.89 10.16
C GLU A 14 -10.69 27.92 9.00
N ARG A 15 -10.98 28.26 7.73
CA ARG A 15 -11.03 27.22 6.69
C ARG A 15 -9.69 26.84 6.05
N MET A 16 -8.64 27.66 6.12
CA MET A 16 -7.31 27.29 5.62
C MET A 16 -6.16 27.96 6.40
N LYS A 17 -5.52 27.21 7.30
CA LYS A 17 -4.18 27.55 7.81
C LYS A 17 -3.17 27.17 6.74
N ALA A 18 -2.46 28.15 6.18
CA ALA A 18 -1.31 27.88 5.33
C ALA A 18 -0.20 27.22 6.17
N LEU A 19 0.41 26.17 5.63
CA LEU A 19 1.56 25.54 6.27
C LEU A 19 2.74 26.51 6.20
N ASP A 20 3.41 26.71 7.33
CA ASP A 20 4.62 27.52 7.39
C ASP A 20 5.82 26.68 6.88
N PRO A 21 6.43 27.02 5.73
CA PRO A 21 7.56 26.27 5.17
C PRO A 21 8.82 26.38 6.04
N GLU A 22 8.97 27.42 6.87
CA GLU A 22 10.14 27.57 7.76
C GLU A 22 10.04 26.64 8.99
N GLN A 23 8.82 26.29 9.39
CA GLN A 23 8.56 25.38 10.51
C GLN A 23 8.47 23.91 10.11
N ASN A 24 8.66 23.60 8.81
CA ASN A 24 8.54 22.25 8.25
C ASN A 24 7.22 21.57 8.67
N GLU A 25 6.13 22.36 8.72
CA GLU A 25 4.82 21.86 9.11
C GLU A 25 4.34 20.82 8.09
N VAL A 26 3.84 19.69 8.59
CA VAL A 26 3.28 18.62 7.76
C VAL A 26 1.82 18.41 8.10
N TYR A 27 0.96 18.30 7.09
CA TYR A 27 -0.44 17.92 7.26
C TYR A 27 -0.66 16.47 6.83
N LYS A 28 -1.75 15.85 7.30
CA LYS A 28 -2.08 14.46 6.97
C LYS A 28 -3.13 14.39 5.87
N PHE A 29 -2.79 13.82 4.72
CA PHE A 29 -3.70 13.55 3.61
C PHE A 29 -3.70 12.09 3.23
N LEU A 30 -4.89 11.48 3.17
CA LEU A 30 -5.08 10.07 2.80
C LEU A 30 -4.12 9.10 3.54
N GLY A 31 -3.80 9.41 4.80
CA GLY A 31 -2.90 8.62 5.64
C GLY A 31 -1.40 8.92 5.51
N CYS A 32 -1.00 9.72 4.53
CA CYS A 32 0.38 10.18 4.31
C CYS A 32 0.58 11.58 4.89
N GLU A 33 1.80 11.86 5.35
CA GLU A 33 2.17 13.22 5.71
C GLU A 33 2.64 13.95 4.46
N GLN A 34 2.11 15.16 4.28
CA GLN A 34 2.43 16.05 3.19
C GLN A 34 3.02 17.33 3.78
N GLY A 35 4.28 17.58 3.43
CA GLY A 35 4.91 18.90 3.47
C GLY A 35 5.39 19.24 2.07
N ASP A 36 6.56 19.86 1.93
CA ASP A 36 7.17 20.17 0.62
C ASP A 36 7.38 18.92 -0.26
N LYS A 37 7.70 17.78 0.36
CA LYS A 37 7.87 16.49 -0.30
C LYS A 37 7.27 15.39 0.56
N ILE A 38 6.87 14.30 -0.09
CA ILE A 38 6.42 13.11 0.63
C ILE A 38 7.65 12.40 1.20
N ASP A 39 7.68 12.22 2.52
CA ASP A 39 8.71 11.42 3.18
C ASP A 39 8.44 9.92 2.93
N VAL A 40 9.03 9.42 1.85
CA VAL A 40 8.93 8.01 1.43
C VAL A 40 9.41 7.06 2.54
N LYS A 41 10.44 7.43 3.32
CA LYS A 41 10.97 6.56 4.38
C LYS A 41 9.93 6.40 5.50
N ARG A 42 9.33 7.51 5.93
CA ARG A 42 8.30 7.50 6.98
C ARG A 42 7.03 6.79 6.52
N VAL A 43 6.65 6.94 5.25
CA VAL A 43 5.55 6.18 4.67
C VAL A 43 5.89 4.68 4.70
N MET A 44 7.04 4.25 4.17
CA MET A 44 7.43 2.84 4.15
C MET A 44 7.54 2.20 5.54
N GLN A 45 7.99 2.94 6.55
CA GLN A 45 7.97 2.49 7.94
C GLN A 45 6.56 2.12 8.42
N ARG A 46 5.56 2.96 8.10
CA ARG A 46 4.15 2.67 8.42
C ARG A 46 3.63 1.46 7.67
N VAL A 47 4.01 1.31 6.40
CA VAL A 47 3.64 0.14 5.57
C VAL A 47 4.15 -1.15 6.18
N LYS A 48 5.44 -1.19 6.51
CA LYS A 48 6.08 -2.36 7.14
C LYS A 48 5.37 -2.73 8.43
N LYS A 49 5.05 -1.73 9.27
CA LYS A 49 4.31 -1.94 10.53
C LYS A 49 2.91 -2.49 10.30
N GLU A 50 2.16 -1.96 9.33
CA GLU A 50 0.80 -2.41 9.05
C GLU A 50 0.78 -3.80 8.40
N ILE A 51 1.72 -4.11 7.52
CA ILE A 51 1.92 -5.45 6.94
C ILE A 51 2.23 -6.45 8.05
N ALA A 52 3.21 -6.15 8.92
CA ALA A 52 3.57 -7.01 10.03
C ALA A 52 2.37 -7.27 10.95
N LYS A 53 1.64 -6.21 11.33
CA LYS A 53 0.44 -6.31 12.17
C LYS A 53 -0.63 -7.21 11.55
N ARG A 54 -0.96 -7.02 10.27
CA ARG A 54 -1.96 -7.85 9.59
C ARG A 54 -1.50 -9.29 9.45
N LEU A 55 -0.22 -9.50 9.22
CA LEU A 55 0.35 -10.83 9.07
C LEU A 55 0.32 -11.60 10.40
N GLU A 56 0.72 -10.99 11.51
CA GLU A 56 0.62 -11.59 12.85
C GLU A 56 -0.82 -12.01 13.17
N GLN A 57 -1.80 -11.16 12.85
CA GLN A 57 -3.21 -11.49 13.01
C GLN A 57 -3.62 -12.70 12.17
N LEU A 58 -3.18 -12.79 10.91
CA LEU A 58 -3.55 -13.90 10.03
C LEU A 58 -2.92 -15.22 10.46
N VAL A 59 -1.65 -15.18 10.84
CA VAL A 59 -0.94 -16.40 11.22
C VAL A 59 -1.46 -16.95 12.56
N GLY A 60 -1.87 -16.09 13.49
CA GLY A 60 -2.47 -16.50 14.76
C GLY A 60 -3.86 -17.18 14.64
N ILE A 61 -4.53 -17.09 13.49
CA ILE A 61 -5.86 -17.69 13.27
C ILE A 61 -5.77 -19.21 12.95
N ASN A 62 -4.56 -19.77 12.76
CA ASN A 62 -4.34 -21.20 12.45
C ASN A 62 -5.14 -21.68 11.23
N LEU A 63 -5.12 -20.91 10.14
CA LEU A 63 -5.68 -21.31 8.86
C LEU A 63 -4.83 -22.42 8.22
N ASN A 64 -5.45 -23.25 7.39
CA ASN A 64 -4.68 -24.16 6.51
C ASN A 64 -3.81 -23.35 5.53
N ASP A 65 -2.76 -23.97 4.97
CA ASP A 65 -1.79 -23.27 4.10
C ASP A 65 -2.43 -22.61 2.88
N GLU A 66 -3.51 -23.18 2.35
CA GLU A 66 -4.24 -22.61 1.22
C GLU A 66 -4.96 -21.32 1.58
N ASN A 67 -5.78 -21.37 2.62
CA ASN A 67 -6.54 -20.25 3.13
C ASN A 67 -5.65 -19.16 3.70
N LEU A 68 -4.54 -19.52 4.35
CA LEU A 68 -3.56 -18.55 4.84
C LEU A 68 -2.96 -17.75 3.70
N VAL A 69 -2.47 -18.41 2.64
CA VAL A 69 -1.91 -17.73 1.47
C VAL A 69 -2.97 -16.84 0.80
N ASN A 70 -4.20 -17.34 0.65
CA ASN A 70 -5.29 -16.54 0.10
C ASN A 70 -5.61 -15.31 0.96
N ALA A 71 -5.62 -15.46 2.29
CA ALA A 71 -5.83 -14.36 3.21
C ALA A 71 -4.69 -13.33 3.16
N ILE A 72 -3.43 -13.76 3.04
CA ILE A 72 -2.27 -12.86 2.88
C ILE A 72 -2.39 -12.09 1.56
N ASN A 73 -2.67 -12.78 0.46
CA ASN A 73 -2.88 -12.18 -0.86
C ASN A 73 -4.02 -11.14 -0.86
N CYS A 74 -5.06 -11.36 -0.07
CA CYS A 74 -6.22 -10.48 0.01
C CYS A 74 -6.04 -9.30 0.97
N ARG A 75 -5.40 -9.51 2.13
CA ARG A 75 -5.37 -8.52 3.22
C ARG A 75 -4.03 -7.82 3.41
N VAL A 76 -2.92 -8.50 3.11
CA VAL A 76 -1.56 -8.00 3.37
C VAL A 76 -1.00 -7.36 2.10
N VAL A 77 -1.04 -8.08 0.98
CA VAL A 77 -0.45 -7.62 -0.29
C VAL A 77 -1.01 -6.26 -0.77
N PRO A 78 -2.34 -5.99 -0.70
CA PRO A 78 -2.89 -4.72 -1.16
C PRO A 78 -2.46 -3.50 -0.33
N VAL A 79 -1.94 -3.69 0.89
CA VAL A 79 -1.41 -2.58 1.70
C VAL A 79 -0.27 -1.88 0.97
N ALA A 80 0.62 -2.63 0.33
CA ALA A 80 1.73 -2.05 -0.42
C ALA A 80 1.27 -1.37 -1.72
N GLY A 81 0.23 -1.91 -2.37
CA GLY A 81 -0.29 -1.38 -3.63
C GLY A 81 -0.75 0.08 -3.53
N TYR A 82 -1.34 0.46 -2.40
CA TYR A 82 -1.76 1.85 -2.16
C TYR A 82 -0.57 2.83 -2.14
N ILE A 83 0.54 2.47 -1.49
CA ILE A 83 1.71 3.35 -1.36
C ILE A 83 2.40 3.55 -2.70
N MET A 84 2.41 2.54 -3.58
CA MET A 84 3.02 2.67 -4.90
C MET A 84 2.37 3.73 -5.79
N ASN A 85 1.09 4.03 -5.56
CA ASN A 85 0.40 5.10 -6.28
C ASN A 85 0.82 6.49 -5.77
N VAL A 86 1.29 6.57 -4.52
CA VAL A 86 1.59 7.84 -3.84
C VAL A 86 3.09 8.12 -3.79
N CYS A 87 3.92 7.08 -3.76
CA CYS A 87 5.37 7.16 -3.57
C CYS A 87 6.09 6.17 -4.50
N ASN A 88 7.33 6.49 -4.87
CA ASN A 88 8.20 5.59 -5.63
C ASN A 88 9.31 5.01 -4.71
N PRO A 89 9.04 3.92 -3.96
CA PRO A 89 10.02 3.28 -3.11
C PRO A 89 11.14 2.62 -3.92
N ARG A 90 12.30 2.42 -3.27
CA ARG A 90 13.43 1.73 -3.89
C ARG A 90 13.16 0.23 -3.95
N LYS A 91 13.85 -0.48 -4.84
CA LYS A 91 13.74 -1.94 -4.97
C LYS A 91 14.00 -2.67 -3.65
N GLY A 92 15.01 -2.26 -2.89
CA GLY A 92 15.30 -2.85 -1.58
C GLY A 92 14.17 -2.67 -0.56
N ASP A 93 13.46 -1.54 -0.60
CA ASP A 93 12.32 -1.30 0.30
C ASP A 93 11.15 -2.26 -0.01
N ILE A 94 11.00 -2.68 -1.27
CA ILE A 94 10.00 -3.67 -1.71
C ILE A 94 10.44 -5.08 -1.31
N GLU A 95 11.71 -5.43 -1.52
CA GLU A 95 12.28 -6.72 -1.13
C GLU A 95 12.16 -6.96 0.38
N GLU A 96 12.30 -5.90 1.19
CA GLU A 96 12.06 -5.96 2.62
C GLU A 96 10.62 -6.36 2.99
N LEU A 97 9.61 -6.00 2.18
CA LEU A 97 8.23 -6.43 2.43
C LEU A 97 8.08 -7.94 2.24
N ASP A 98 8.67 -8.49 1.17
CA ASP A 98 8.70 -9.94 0.93
C ASP A 98 9.48 -10.65 2.06
N MET A 99 10.58 -10.06 2.55
CA MET A 99 11.33 -10.61 3.68
C MET A 99 10.51 -10.68 4.98
N ILE A 100 9.70 -9.66 5.29
CA ILE A 100 8.81 -9.66 6.46
C ILE A 100 7.84 -10.84 6.37
N VAL A 101 7.22 -11.06 5.19
CA VAL A 101 6.27 -12.15 5.00
C VAL A 101 6.94 -13.52 5.13
N LYS A 102 8.06 -13.72 4.44
CA LYS A 102 8.82 -14.98 4.51
C LYS A 102 9.29 -15.29 5.93
N THR A 103 9.75 -14.29 6.67
CA THR A 103 10.23 -14.46 8.05
C THR A 103 9.11 -14.91 8.97
N ALA A 104 7.93 -14.31 8.88
CA ALA A 104 6.79 -14.72 9.69
C ALA A 104 6.32 -16.14 9.34
N LEU A 105 6.23 -16.48 8.04
CA LEU A 105 5.84 -17.83 7.60
C LEU A 105 6.84 -18.90 8.05
N ARG A 106 8.14 -18.59 8.06
CA ARG A 106 9.18 -19.49 8.57
C ARG A 106 9.15 -19.63 10.08
N LYS A 107 8.91 -18.53 10.79
CA LYS A 107 8.80 -18.51 12.27
C LYS A 107 7.67 -19.43 12.74
N GLU A 108 6.54 -19.38 12.06
CA GLU A 108 5.31 -20.09 12.43
C GLU A 108 5.22 -21.48 11.78
N GLY A 109 6.30 -21.94 11.14
CA GLY A 109 6.42 -23.30 10.60
C GLY A 109 5.70 -23.55 9.28
N PHE A 110 5.00 -22.56 8.71
CA PHE A 110 4.34 -22.70 7.41
C PHE A 110 5.34 -22.95 6.29
N HIS A 111 6.49 -22.29 6.30
CA HIS A 111 7.53 -22.47 5.29
C HIS A 111 8.84 -22.95 5.91
N GLY A 112 9.40 -24.05 5.42
CA GLY A 112 10.64 -24.60 5.94
C GLY A 112 11.85 -23.70 5.65
N LYS A 113 12.85 -23.66 6.53
CA LYS A 113 14.09 -22.88 6.31
C LYS A 113 14.90 -23.33 5.09
N GLN A 114 14.80 -24.62 4.76
CA GLN A 114 15.47 -25.24 3.60
C GLN A 114 14.57 -25.27 2.36
N ALA A 115 13.31 -24.86 2.47
CA ALA A 115 12.41 -24.84 1.33
C ALA A 115 12.83 -23.71 0.36
N SER A 116 12.64 -23.94 -0.94
CA SER A 116 12.90 -22.91 -1.95
C SER A 116 11.90 -21.77 -1.82
N ASP A 117 12.41 -20.54 -1.80
CA ASP A 117 11.60 -19.32 -1.83
C ASP A 117 10.77 -19.23 -3.13
N GLU A 118 11.28 -19.76 -4.24
CA GLU A 118 10.58 -19.74 -5.53
C GLU A 118 9.28 -20.53 -5.47
N ARG A 119 9.26 -21.64 -4.70
CA ARG A 119 8.05 -22.45 -4.51
C ARG A 119 6.93 -21.66 -3.82
N LEU A 120 7.28 -20.68 -2.98
CA LEU A 120 6.29 -19.85 -2.29
C LEU A 120 5.47 -19.02 -3.29
N TYR A 121 6.13 -18.49 -4.32
CA TYR A 121 5.53 -17.60 -5.31
C TYR A 121 4.97 -18.34 -6.54
N ALA A 122 5.55 -19.48 -6.89
CA ALA A 122 5.05 -20.34 -7.97
C ALA A 122 3.57 -20.65 -7.77
N LYS A 123 2.82 -20.73 -8.87
CA LYS A 123 1.38 -20.95 -8.82
C LYS A 123 1.06 -22.34 -8.27
N ARG A 124 -0.12 -22.50 -7.67
CA ARG A 124 -0.57 -23.81 -7.15
C ARG A 124 -0.79 -24.85 -8.24
N GLU A 125 -1.25 -24.43 -9.42
CA GLU A 125 -1.37 -25.30 -10.60
C GLU A 125 -0.04 -25.93 -11.02
N ASP A 126 1.08 -25.23 -10.75
CA ASP A 126 2.43 -25.67 -11.05
C ASP A 126 3.13 -26.34 -9.85
N GLY A 127 2.39 -26.66 -8.78
CA GLY A 127 2.94 -27.29 -7.55
C GLY A 127 3.57 -26.32 -6.53
N GLY A 128 3.42 -25.02 -6.75
CA GLY A 128 3.81 -23.96 -5.81
C GLY A 128 2.76 -23.65 -4.73
N ARG A 129 2.90 -22.51 -4.06
CA ARG A 129 1.94 -22.04 -3.03
C ARG A 129 1.08 -20.85 -3.44
N GLY A 130 1.44 -20.13 -4.51
CA GLY A 130 0.65 -19.04 -5.06
C GLY A 130 0.62 -17.77 -4.19
N LEU A 131 1.63 -17.54 -3.36
CA LEU A 131 1.80 -16.24 -2.71
C LEU A 131 2.17 -15.20 -3.76
N LYS A 132 1.54 -14.03 -3.74
CA LYS A 132 1.90 -12.93 -4.65
C LYS A 132 3.11 -12.19 -4.09
N SER A 133 4.20 -12.11 -4.86
CA SER A 133 5.33 -11.25 -4.50
C SER A 133 4.93 -9.78 -4.59
N PHE A 134 5.38 -8.98 -3.64
CA PHE A 134 5.19 -7.53 -3.72
C PHE A 134 5.81 -6.96 -4.99
N LYS A 135 6.98 -7.46 -5.42
CA LYS A 135 7.66 -7.00 -6.63
C LYS A 135 6.79 -7.15 -7.87
N GLU A 136 6.14 -8.30 -8.04
CA GLU A 136 5.28 -8.60 -9.19
C GLU A 136 4.02 -7.75 -9.21
N VAL A 137 3.35 -7.65 -8.06
CA VAL A 137 2.13 -6.86 -7.89
C VAL A 137 2.40 -5.39 -8.19
N ILE A 138 3.53 -4.88 -7.70
CA ILE A 138 3.93 -3.50 -7.90
C ILE A 138 4.29 -3.23 -9.36
N ALA A 139 5.04 -4.14 -10.00
CA ALA A 139 5.37 -4.02 -11.42
C ALA A 139 4.10 -3.96 -12.28
N TYR A 140 3.09 -4.76 -11.94
CA TYR A 140 1.79 -4.74 -12.61
C TYR A 140 1.07 -3.40 -12.43
N VAL A 141 1.03 -2.84 -11.22
CA VAL A 141 0.42 -1.52 -10.95
C VAL A 141 1.11 -0.41 -11.76
N ILE A 142 2.45 -0.40 -11.78
CA ILE A 142 3.22 0.59 -12.56
C ILE A 142 2.93 0.44 -14.06
N TRP A 143 2.86 -0.79 -14.56
CA TRP A 143 2.52 -1.06 -15.96
C TRP A 143 1.12 -0.53 -16.30
N GLN A 144 0.12 -0.77 -15.45
CA GLN A 144 -1.22 -0.24 -15.64
C GLN A 144 -1.21 1.29 -15.78
N GLN A 145 -0.55 2.01 -14.86
CA GLN A 145 -0.47 3.49 -14.91
C GLN A 145 0.13 4.02 -16.22
N ARG A 146 1.18 3.36 -16.74
CA ARG A 146 1.83 3.74 -18.01
C ARG A 146 0.89 3.56 -19.21
N THR A 147 0.13 2.47 -19.24
CA THR A 147 -0.82 2.23 -20.32
C THR A 147 -1.97 3.24 -20.32
N THR A 148 -2.46 3.63 -19.14
CA THR A 148 -3.60 4.56 -19.03
C THR A 148 -3.23 6.01 -19.37
N SER A 149 -1.98 6.40 -19.09
CA SER A 149 -1.44 7.71 -19.46
C SER A 149 -1.14 7.82 -20.96
N GLY A 150 -0.73 6.72 -21.61
CA GLY A 150 -0.54 6.65 -23.07
C GLY A 150 -1.83 6.78 -23.89
N SER A 151 -2.96 6.30 -23.36
CA SER A 151 -4.27 6.39 -24.03
C SER A 151 -4.91 7.79 -24.01
N LYS A 152 -4.35 8.77 -23.28
CA LYS A 152 -4.86 10.15 -23.25
C LYS A 152 -4.26 11.08 -24.32
N CYS A 153 -3.31 10.61 -25.13
CA CYS A 153 -2.64 11.42 -26.15
C CYS A 153 -3.14 11.18 -27.59
N HIS A 154 -4.29 10.54 -27.79
CA HIS A 154 -4.96 10.45 -29.10
C HIS A 154 -6.34 11.14 -29.03
N GLY A 155 -6.31 12.43 -28.72
CA GLY A 155 -7.38 13.33 -29.12
C GLY A 155 -7.17 13.63 -30.60
N GLU A 156 -7.97 12.97 -31.44
CA GLU A 156 -8.04 13.16 -32.88
C GLU A 156 -8.13 14.64 -33.24
N THR A 157 -7.14 15.10 -34.01
CA THR A 157 -7.36 16.15 -34.98
C THR A 157 -8.19 15.56 -36.10
N ARG A 158 -9.47 15.96 -36.22
CA ARG A 158 -10.26 16.06 -37.47
C ARG A 158 -11.74 16.30 -37.17
N THR A 159 -12.18 17.55 -37.24
CA THR A 159 -13.03 18.10 -38.32
C THR A 159 -13.26 19.58 -38.09
#